data_AF-A0A9D7JAB1-F1
#
_entry.id   AF-A0A9D7JAB1-F1
#
_cell.length_a   1.000
_cell.length_b   1.000
_cell.length_c   1.000
_cell.angle_alpha   90.00
_cell.angle_beta   90.00
_cell.angle_gamma   90.00
#
_symmetry.space_group_name_H-M   'P 1'
#
loop_
_entity.id
_entity.type
_entity.pdbx_description
1 polymer ?
#
loop_
_entity_poly.entity_id
_entity_poly.type
_entity_poly.pdbx_seq_one_letter_code
_entity_poly.pdbx_strand_id
1 'polypeptide(L)'
;MTVCTYPGCGQICKAKGLCRSHYRQQAAGRELRSLPPLPLCTMDGCPRPIEAKGLCRTHYMQLRRSGKVGEIRQQLPKGAYVVCSFEGCGRPHHTRGLCGPHRLQEQRGGPLRPIGESRRYPSSTKPAKAKLTKPRKTASTLPPGWEATKPAKARAGASVNPDNSTDHIGRVRRLEPDELALASRLLARHAAADLAEMLGLVAA
;
A
#
# COMPACT_ATOMS: atom_id res chain seq x y z
N MET A 1 1.71 -28.70 -3.86
CA MET A 1 0.54 -28.31 -4.67
C MET A 1 -0.28 -29.57 -4.85
N THR A 2 -1.51 -29.61 -4.34
CA THR A 2 -2.37 -30.81 -4.42
C THR A 2 -3.21 -30.76 -5.70
N VAL A 3 -3.37 -31.89 -6.37
CA VAL A 3 -4.25 -32.04 -7.54
C VAL A 3 -5.69 -32.28 -7.11
N CYS A 4 -6.65 -31.85 -7.93
CA CYS A 4 -8.08 -31.99 -7.67
C CYS A 4 -8.46 -33.46 -7.44
N THR A 5 -9.25 -33.71 -6.39
CA THR A 5 -9.73 -35.05 -6.04
C THR A 5 -10.73 -35.62 -7.05
N TYR A 6 -11.35 -34.77 -7.89
CA TYR A 6 -12.30 -35.24 -8.90
C TYR A 6 -11.60 -36.11 -9.96
N PRO A 7 -12.11 -37.33 -10.27
CA PRO A 7 -11.49 -38.24 -11.24
C PRO A 7 -11.26 -37.59 -12.60
N GLY A 8 -10.04 -37.70 -13.12
CA GLY A 8 -9.65 -37.09 -14.40
C GLY A 8 -9.43 -35.57 -14.37
N CYS A 9 -9.49 -34.92 -13.21
CA CYS A 9 -9.19 -33.50 -13.08
C CYS A 9 -7.72 -33.25 -12.73
N GLY A 10 -6.90 -32.90 -13.73
CA GLY A 10 -5.49 -32.51 -13.53
C GLY A 10 -5.27 -31.10 -12.98
N GLN A 11 -6.31 -30.40 -12.55
CA GLN A 11 -6.21 -29.01 -12.08
C GLN A 11 -5.77 -28.94 -10.62
N ILE A 12 -5.09 -27.85 -10.23
CA ILE A 12 -4.60 -27.65 -8.87
C ILE A 12 -5.77 -27.30 -7.93
N CYS A 13 -5.80 -27.91 -6.74
CA CYS A 13 -6.80 -27.60 -5.72
C CYS A 13 -6.71 -26.16 -5.24
N LYS A 14 -7.86 -25.53 -5.08
CA LYS A 14 -7.98 -24.24 -4.41
C LYS A 14 -8.38 -24.41 -2.94
N ALA A 15 -9.37 -25.26 -2.67
CA ALA A 15 -9.91 -25.49 -1.34
C ALA A 15 -10.66 -26.84 -1.30
N LYS A 16 -10.71 -27.49 -0.12
CA LYS A 16 -11.44 -28.76 0.10
C LYS A 16 -11.07 -29.90 -0.86
N GLY A 17 -9.82 -29.96 -1.32
CA GLY A 17 -9.38 -30.96 -2.29
C GLY A 17 -9.93 -30.75 -3.71
N LEU A 18 -10.61 -29.63 -3.99
CA LEU A 18 -11.23 -29.36 -5.29
C LEU A 18 -10.55 -28.18 -6.00
N CYS A 19 -10.51 -28.24 -7.33
CA CYS A 19 -10.10 -27.11 -8.16
C CYS A 19 -11.10 -25.95 -8.04
N ARG A 20 -10.75 -24.75 -8.53
CA ARG A 20 -11.64 -23.57 -8.46
C ARG A 20 -13.03 -23.82 -9.05
N SER A 21 -13.10 -24.56 -10.16
CA SER A 21 -14.35 -24.82 -10.87
C SER A 21 -15.21 -25.88 -10.16
N HIS A 22 -14.61 -27.00 -9.71
CA HIS A 22 -15.31 -28.01 -8.92
C HIS A 22 -15.76 -27.48 -7.56
N TYR A 23 -14.93 -26.67 -6.91
CA TYR A 23 -15.34 -25.97 -5.68
C TYR A 23 -16.56 -25.06 -5.92
N ARG A 24 -16.63 -24.38 -7.08
CA ARG A 24 -17.78 -23.54 -7.43
C ARG A 24 -19.03 -24.38 -7.74
N GLN A 25 -18.89 -25.53 -8.38
CA GLN A 25 -20.00 -26.46 -8.61
C GLN A 25 -20.57 -26.96 -7.28
N GLN A 26 -19.69 -27.43 -6.38
CA GLN A 26 -20.07 -27.89 -5.05
C GLN A 26 -20.72 -26.77 -4.22
N ALA A 27 -20.13 -25.57 -4.21
CA ALA A 27 -20.67 -24.43 -3.47
C ALA A 27 -22.03 -23.94 -4.01
N ALA A 28 -22.33 -24.22 -5.28
CA ALA A 28 -23.61 -23.93 -5.89
C ALA A 28 -24.63 -25.08 -5.73
N GLY A 29 -24.31 -26.12 -4.95
CA GLY A 29 -25.17 -27.30 -4.76
C GLY A 29 -25.33 -28.17 -6.01
N ARG A 30 -24.42 -28.03 -6.99
CA ARG A 30 -24.44 -28.83 -8.22
C ARG A 30 -23.54 -30.04 -8.05
N GLU A 31 -23.95 -31.15 -8.65
CA GLU A 31 -23.08 -32.32 -8.81
C GLU A 31 -21.81 -31.94 -9.58
N LEU A 32 -20.69 -32.53 -9.17
CA LEU A 32 -19.42 -32.29 -9.83
C LEU A 32 -19.42 -33.01 -11.18
N ARG A 33 -19.09 -32.27 -12.24
CA ARG A 33 -18.98 -32.81 -13.61
C ARG A 33 -17.57 -32.65 -14.12
N SER A 34 -17.22 -33.42 -15.15
CA SER A 34 -15.97 -33.22 -15.87
C SER A 34 -15.94 -31.81 -16.47
N LEU A 35 -14.77 -31.18 -16.42
CA LEU A 35 -14.57 -29.86 -16.97
C LEU A 35 -13.98 -30.01 -18.37
N PRO A 36 -14.46 -29.25 -19.38
CA PRO A 36 -13.81 -29.21 -20.67
C PRO A 36 -12.37 -28.68 -20.52
N PRO A 37 -11.46 -29.05 -21.43
CA PRO A 37 -10.10 -28.51 -21.45
C PRO A 37 -10.16 -26.97 -21.56
N LEU A 38 -9.28 -26.29 -20.82
CA LEU A 38 -9.20 -24.83 -20.93
C LEU A 38 -8.66 -24.47 -22.32
N PRO A 39 -9.28 -23.51 -23.02
CA PRO A 39 -8.78 -23.08 -24.31
C PRO A 39 -7.42 -22.38 -24.15
N LEU A 40 -6.51 -22.68 -25.06
CA LEU A 40 -5.13 -22.17 -25.05
C LEU A 40 -5.04 -20.81 -25.73
N CYS A 41 -4.01 -20.04 -25.38
CA CYS A 41 -3.76 -18.72 -25.94
C CYS A 41 -3.71 -18.76 -27.48
N THR A 42 -4.35 -17.78 -28.13
CA THR A 42 -4.35 -17.61 -29.60
C THR A 42 -2.98 -17.23 -30.18
N MET A 43 -1.98 -16.95 -29.34
CA MET A 43 -0.64 -16.61 -29.81
C MET A 43 0.12 -17.89 -30.13
N ASP A 44 0.80 -17.91 -31.28
CA ASP A 44 1.51 -19.06 -31.79
C ASP A 44 2.52 -19.62 -30.77
N GLY A 45 2.52 -20.94 -30.59
CA GLY A 45 3.41 -21.65 -29.66
C GLY A 45 3.20 -21.37 -28.16
N CYS A 46 2.11 -20.75 -27.72
CA CYS A 46 1.89 -20.45 -26.29
C CYS A 46 0.99 -21.49 -25.58
N PRO A 47 1.53 -22.39 -24.73
CA PRO A 47 0.77 -23.45 -24.06
C PRO A 47 -0.04 -22.96 -22.85
N ARG A 48 -0.13 -21.64 -22.63
CA ARG A 48 -0.80 -21.07 -21.46
C ARG A 48 -2.31 -20.92 -21.74
N PRO A 49 -3.19 -21.18 -20.77
CA PRO A 49 -4.63 -21.03 -20.94
C PRO A 49 -5.03 -19.56 -21.13
N ILE A 50 -6.13 -19.33 -21.85
CA ILE A 50 -6.72 -18.01 -22.06
C ILE A 50 -7.22 -17.44 -20.72
N GLU A 51 -6.93 -16.17 -20.49
CA GLU A 51 -7.52 -15.39 -19.40
C GLU A 51 -8.60 -14.44 -19.93
N ALA A 52 -8.31 -13.68 -21.00
CA ALA A 52 -9.23 -12.72 -21.59
C ALA A 52 -8.86 -12.42 -23.06
N LYS A 53 -9.87 -12.11 -23.89
CA LYS A 53 -9.71 -11.74 -25.32
C LYS A 53 -8.89 -12.75 -26.15
N GLY A 54 -9.03 -14.05 -25.89
CA GLY A 54 -8.24 -15.08 -26.58
C GLY A 54 -6.76 -15.15 -26.14
N LEU A 55 -6.34 -14.34 -25.18
CA LEU A 55 -4.95 -14.24 -24.75
C LEU A 55 -4.75 -14.80 -23.34
N CYS A 56 -3.61 -15.44 -23.11
CA CYS A 56 -3.17 -15.77 -21.75
C CYS A 56 -2.85 -14.50 -20.95
N ARG A 57 -2.79 -14.62 -19.63
CA ARG A 57 -2.55 -13.50 -18.71
C ARG A 57 -1.38 -12.59 -19.10
N THR A 58 -0.25 -13.18 -19.48
CA THR A 58 0.94 -12.42 -19.87
C THR A 58 0.75 -11.65 -21.17
N HIS A 59 0.20 -12.28 -22.21
CA HIS A 59 -0.11 -11.62 -23.49
C HIS A 59 -1.21 -10.56 -23.34
N TYR A 60 -2.24 -10.84 -22.55
CA TYR A 60 -3.27 -9.86 -22.25
C TYR A 60 -2.70 -8.63 -21.52
N MET A 61 -1.77 -8.84 -20.58
CA MET A 61 -1.09 -7.72 -19.90
C MET A 61 -0.14 -6.95 -20.81
N GLN A 62 0.52 -7.60 -21.77
CA GLN A 62 1.30 -6.91 -22.81
C GLN A 62 0.38 -6.03 -23.68
N LEU A 63 -0.73 -6.60 -24.18
CA LEU A 63 -1.73 -5.87 -24.96
C LEU A 63 -2.24 -4.65 -24.20
N ARG A 64 -2.59 -4.82 -22.91
CA ARG A 64 -3.09 -3.72 -22.07
C ARG A 64 -2.08 -2.61 -21.81
N ARG A 65 -0.79 -2.94 -21.72
CA ARG A 65 0.27 -1.98 -21.38
C ARG A 65 0.85 -1.28 -22.59
N SER A 66 0.95 -1.98 -23.71
CA SER A 66 1.75 -1.59 -24.87
C SER A 66 0.97 -1.57 -26.18
N GLY A 67 -0.27 -2.06 -26.20
CA GLY A 67 -1.08 -2.18 -27.42
C GLY A 67 -0.63 -3.29 -28.39
N LYS A 68 0.53 -3.90 -28.14
CA LYS A 68 1.12 -4.97 -28.95
C LYS A 68 1.37 -6.20 -28.07
N VAL A 69 1.15 -7.37 -28.65
CA VAL A 69 1.49 -8.66 -28.04
C VAL A 69 2.75 -9.17 -28.72
N GLY A 70 3.68 -9.69 -27.93
CA GLY A 70 4.92 -10.28 -28.43
C GLY A 70 5.31 -11.49 -27.59
N GLU A 71 6.48 -12.04 -27.87
CA GLU A 71 6.97 -13.23 -27.17
C GLU A 71 7.08 -13.01 -25.66
N ILE A 72 6.82 -14.08 -24.90
CA ILE A 72 6.94 -14.05 -23.45
C ILE A 72 8.41 -14.35 -23.13
N ARG A 73 9.12 -13.35 -22.60
CA ARG A 73 10.48 -13.54 -22.05
C ARG A 73 10.48 -14.72 -21.08
N GLN A 74 11.40 -15.66 -21.31
CA GLN A 74 11.60 -16.80 -20.41
C GLN A 74 11.96 -16.26 -19.02
N GLN A 75 11.26 -16.75 -17.99
CA GLN A 75 11.61 -16.39 -16.61
C GLN A 75 12.89 -17.12 -16.23
N LEU A 76 13.86 -16.41 -15.66
CA LEU A 76 15.02 -17.05 -15.03
C LEU A 76 14.55 -18.03 -13.94
N PRO A 77 15.29 -19.13 -13.70
CA PRO A 77 14.96 -20.07 -12.63
C PRO A 77 14.85 -19.35 -11.28
N LYS A 78 13.99 -19.85 -10.39
CA LYS A 78 13.79 -19.25 -9.06
C LYS A 78 15.13 -19.22 -8.30
N GLY A 79 15.55 -18.03 -7.89
CA GLY A 79 16.83 -17.82 -7.19
C GLY A 79 17.99 -17.45 -8.11
N ALA A 80 17.86 -17.63 -9.43
CA ALA A 80 18.80 -17.09 -10.39
C ALA A 80 18.47 -15.60 -10.61
N TYR A 81 19.40 -14.75 -10.21
CA TYR A 81 19.41 -13.33 -10.54
C TYR A 81 20.71 -13.03 -11.25
N VAL A 82 20.65 -12.12 -12.21
CA VAL A 82 21.88 -11.56 -12.79
C VAL A 82 22.40 -10.52 -11.81
N VAL A 83 23.67 -10.66 -11.45
CA VAL A 83 24.39 -9.77 -10.53
C VAL A 83 24.62 -8.40 -11.14
N CYS A 84 24.90 -7.42 -10.29
CA CYS A 84 25.28 -6.09 -10.71
C CYS A 84 26.57 -6.11 -11.54
N SER A 85 26.62 -5.35 -12.62
CA SER A 85 27.79 -5.20 -13.51
C SER A 85 28.98 -4.48 -12.86
N PHE A 86 28.83 -3.97 -11.64
CA PHE A 86 29.91 -3.31 -10.91
C PHE A 86 30.76 -4.35 -10.19
N GLU A 87 32.08 -4.26 -10.35
CA GLU A 87 33.04 -5.20 -9.77
C GLU A 87 32.89 -5.29 -8.24
N GLY A 88 32.83 -6.52 -7.72
CA GLY A 88 32.64 -6.78 -6.29
C GLY A 88 31.20 -6.56 -5.77
N CYS A 89 30.21 -6.27 -6.63
CA CYS A 89 28.82 -6.10 -6.20
C CYS A 89 27.99 -7.37 -6.40
N GLY A 90 27.82 -8.15 -5.32
CA GLY A 90 26.96 -9.36 -5.31
C GLY A 90 25.45 -9.10 -5.26
N ARG A 91 24.99 -7.85 -5.47
CA ARG A 91 23.57 -7.50 -5.41
C ARG A 91 22.87 -7.80 -6.74
N PRO A 92 21.57 -8.16 -6.74
CA PRO A 92 20.83 -8.37 -7.98
C PRO A 92 20.70 -7.06 -8.78
N HIS A 93 20.97 -7.13 -10.08
CA HIS A 93 20.70 -6.00 -10.97
C HIS A 93 19.20 -5.87 -11.21
N HIS A 94 18.73 -4.63 -11.35
CA HIS A 94 17.33 -4.36 -11.68
C HIS A 94 17.16 -3.98 -13.14
N THR A 95 18.02 -3.07 -13.62
CA THR A 95 17.87 -2.40 -14.91
C THR A 95 19.23 -1.88 -15.36
N ARG A 96 19.55 -1.94 -16.65
CA ARG A 96 20.84 -1.50 -17.21
C ARG A 96 22.06 -2.19 -16.58
N GLY A 97 21.92 -3.43 -16.13
CA GLY A 97 23.02 -4.17 -15.47
C GLY A 97 23.37 -3.68 -14.06
N LEU A 98 22.79 -2.59 -13.56
CA LEU A 98 23.12 -2.03 -12.24
C LEU A 98 22.12 -2.44 -11.15
N CYS A 99 22.62 -2.61 -9.92
CA CYS A 99 21.78 -2.70 -8.73
C CYS A 99 21.15 -1.32 -8.42
N GLY A 100 20.07 -1.30 -7.64
CA GLY A 100 19.34 -0.05 -7.33
C GLY A 100 20.24 1.10 -6.84
N PRO A 101 21.15 0.89 -5.87
CA PRO A 101 22.04 1.95 -5.42
C PRO A 101 23.12 2.34 -6.43
N HIS A 102 23.64 1.43 -7.28
CA HIS A 102 24.56 1.80 -8.37
C HIS A 102 23.86 2.61 -9.46
N ARG A 103 22.62 2.26 -9.80
CA ARG A 103 21.80 3.07 -10.71
C ARG A 103 21.58 4.48 -10.16
N LEU A 104 21.37 4.63 -8.85
CA LEU A 104 21.21 5.94 -8.23
C LEU A 104 22.51 6.75 -8.27
N GLN A 105 23.67 6.11 -8.12
CA GLN A 105 24.97 6.78 -8.31
C GLN A 105 25.17 7.23 -9.76
N GLU A 106 24.86 6.37 -10.74
CA GLU A 106 24.89 6.71 -12.17
C GLU A 106 23.97 7.91 -12.48
N GLN A 107 22.73 7.90 -11.98
CA GLN A 107 21.76 8.98 -12.18
C GLN A 107 22.21 10.32 -11.57
N ARG A 108 23.07 10.28 -10.56
CA ARG A 108 23.65 11.47 -9.94
C ARG A 108 24.87 12.02 -10.70
N GLY A 109 25.27 11.38 -11.81
CA GLY A 109 26.37 11.82 -12.66
C GLY A 109 27.76 11.59 -12.07
N GLY A 110 27.88 10.77 -11.02
CA GLY A 110 29.16 10.43 -10.40
C GLY A 110 29.68 9.06 -10.85
N PRO A 111 30.99 8.78 -10.69
CA PRO A 111 31.53 7.45 -10.92
C PRO A 111 30.92 6.45 -9.93
N LEU A 112 30.69 5.21 -10.38
CA LEU A 112 30.18 4.13 -9.53
C LEU A 112 31.20 3.83 -8.42
N ARG A 113 30.72 3.77 -7.19
CA ARG A 113 31.54 3.48 -6.00
C ARG A 113 31.11 2.15 -5.39
N PRO A 114 32.02 1.41 -4.75
CA PRO A 114 31.66 0.20 -4.01
C PRO A 114 30.64 0.58 -2.94
N ILE A 115 29.49 -0.10 -2.97
CA ILE A 115 28.47 0.04 -1.94
C ILE A 115 28.85 -0.98 -0.87
N GLY A 116 29.02 -0.52 0.37
CA GLY A 116 29.34 -1.38 1.51
C GLY A 116 28.49 -2.65 1.51
N GLU A 117 29.13 -3.77 1.85
CA GLU A 117 28.53 -5.09 1.76
C GLU A 117 27.19 -5.06 2.48
N SER A 118 26.11 -5.34 1.74
CA SER A 118 24.84 -5.55 2.41
C SER A 118 25.07 -6.76 3.30
N ARG A 119 24.96 -6.62 4.63
CA ARG A 119 24.67 -7.77 5.48
C ARG A 119 23.52 -8.50 4.80
N ARG A 120 23.83 -9.59 4.10
CA ARG A 120 22.82 -10.45 3.51
C ARG A 120 22.08 -10.99 4.71
N TYR A 121 20.91 -10.42 4.99
CA TYR A 121 20.00 -11.10 5.89
C TYR A 121 19.59 -12.38 5.14
N PRO A 122 20.00 -13.57 5.61
CA PRO A 122 19.68 -14.81 4.91
C PRO A 122 18.16 -14.89 4.77
N SER A 123 17.69 -14.99 3.53
CA SER A 123 16.26 -14.93 3.18
C SER A 123 15.46 -16.13 3.71
N SER A 124 16.11 -17.09 4.36
CA SER A 124 15.53 -18.32 4.89
C SER A 124 14.99 -18.21 6.31
N THR A 125 15.38 -17.21 7.11
CA THR A 125 14.85 -17.02 8.47
C THR A 125 14.25 -15.64 8.61
N LYS A 126 13.04 -15.42 8.08
CA LYS A 126 12.22 -14.30 8.60
C LYS A 126 12.28 -14.40 10.13
N PRO A 127 12.80 -13.39 10.86
CA PRO A 127 12.68 -13.43 12.29
C PRO A 127 11.18 -13.49 12.53
N ALA A 128 10.72 -14.46 13.32
CA ALA A 128 9.30 -14.57 13.65
C ALA A 128 8.89 -13.16 14.06
N LYS A 129 7.93 -12.54 13.33
CA LYS A 129 7.44 -11.21 13.69
C LYS A 129 7.14 -11.30 15.17
N ALA A 130 7.86 -10.55 16.01
CA ALA A 130 7.52 -10.47 17.42
C ALA A 130 6.04 -10.14 17.42
N LYS A 131 5.22 -11.07 17.92
CA LYS A 131 3.79 -10.81 18.06
C LYS A 131 3.75 -9.59 18.96
N LEU A 132 3.45 -8.42 18.41
CA LEU A 132 3.17 -7.25 19.20
C LEU A 132 1.93 -7.63 20.00
N THR A 133 2.14 -8.14 21.21
CA THR A 133 1.07 -8.44 22.13
C THR A 133 0.39 -7.10 22.34
N LYS A 134 -0.88 -7.01 21.93
CA LYS A 134 -1.66 -5.79 22.16
C LYS A 134 -1.47 -5.44 23.63
N PRO A 135 -1.06 -4.21 23.98
CA PRO A 135 -0.93 -3.83 25.38
C PRO A 135 -2.25 -4.17 26.07
N ARG A 136 -2.16 -4.81 27.24
CA ARG A 136 -3.32 -5.15 28.07
C ARG A 136 -4.08 -3.84 28.26
N LYS A 137 -5.39 -3.81 27.97
CA LYS A 137 -6.22 -2.62 28.15
C LYS A 137 -6.17 -2.25 29.64
N THR A 138 -5.28 -1.35 30.02
CA THR A 138 -5.34 -0.73 31.35
C THR A 138 -6.54 0.19 31.32
N ALA A 139 -7.32 0.22 32.41
CA ALA A 139 -8.37 1.20 32.58
C ALA A 139 -7.76 2.58 32.35
N SER A 140 -8.40 3.38 31.49
CA SER A 140 -7.98 4.76 31.28
C SER A 140 -8.01 5.48 32.62
N THR A 141 -6.98 6.25 32.95
CA THR A 141 -6.98 7.12 34.15
C THR A 141 -7.93 8.31 33.99
N LEU A 142 -8.56 8.46 32.82
CA LEU A 142 -9.46 9.56 32.50
C LEU A 142 -10.87 9.33 33.08
N PRO A 143 -11.61 10.40 33.39
CA PRO A 143 -12.99 10.30 33.85
C PRO A 143 -13.92 9.57 32.86
N PRO A 144 -15.01 8.96 33.35
CA PRO A 144 -16.03 8.32 32.52
C PRO A 144 -16.49 9.22 31.36
N GLY A 145 -16.30 8.77 30.11
CA GLY A 145 -16.68 9.48 28.89
C GLY A 145 -15.51 10.11 28.11
N TRP A 146 -14.31 10.16 28.70
CA TRP A 146 -13.11 10.76 28.10
C TRP A 146 -12.13 9.71 27.55
N GLU A 147 -12.51 8.43 27.53
CA GLU A 147 -11.63 7.32 27.13
C GLU A 147 -11.46 7.16 25.61
N ALA A 148 -12.19 7.95 24.81
CA ALA A 148 -12.12 7.92 23.35
C ALA A 148 -10.90 8.71 22.82
N THR A 149 -9.75 8.05 22.76
CA THR A 149 -8.51 8.64 22.20
C THR A 149 -8.45 8.65 20.67
N LYS A 150 -9.40 8.04 19.97
CA LYS A 150 -9.44 8.03 18.51
C LYS A 150 -10.70 8.73 18.02
N PRO A 151 -10.58 9.76 17.15
CA PRO A 151 -11.75 10.33 16.52
C PRO A 151 -12.52 9.23 15.80
N ALA A 152 -13.85 9.25 15.93
CA ALA A 152 -14.71 8.31 15.23
C ALA A 152 -14.33 8.33 13.74
N LYS A 153 -13.93 7.18 13.19
CA LYS A 153 -13.62 7.09 11.77
C LYS A 153 -14.88 7.49 11.01
N ALA A 154 -14.80 8.58 10.25
CA ALA A 154 -15.85 8.96 9.32
C ALA A 154 -16.19 7.74 8.47
N ARG A 155 -17.44 7.28 8.52
CA ARG A 155 -17.89 6.18 7.67
C ARG A 155 -17.79 6.68 6.24
N ALA A 156 -17.14 5.90 5.37
CA ALA A 156 -17.11 6.20 3.94
C ALA A 156 -18.56 6.32 3.45
N GLY A 157 -18.98 7.53 3.05
CA GLY A 157 -20.34 7.83 2.60
C GLY A 157 -21.26 8.53 3.62
N ALA A 158 -20.79 8.93 4.79
CA ALA A 158 -21.56 9.85 5.63
C ALA A 158 -21.55 11.24 4.96
N SER A 159 -22.71 11.72 4.52
CA SER A 159 -22.91 13.13 4.15
C SER A 159 -22.39 13.99 5.29
N VAL A 160 -21.56 14.99 4.98
CA VAL A 160 -21.19 16.02 5.95
C VAL A 160 -22.50 16.55 6.54
N ASN A 161 -22.70 16.35 7.84
CA ASN A 161 -23.86 16.92 8.52
C ASN A 161 -23.73 18.45 8.36
N PRO A 162 -24.71 19.15 7.77
CA PRO A 162 -24.58 20.58 7.47
C PRO A 162 -24.35 21.42 8.74
N ASP A 163 -24.85 20.96 9.89
CA ASP A 163 -24.59 21.59 11.21
C ASP A 163 -23.14 21.48 11.68
N ASN A 164 -22.33 20.60 11.08
CA ASN A 164 -20.92 20.43 11.41
C ASN A 164 -19.98 21.05 10.36
N SER A 165 -20.53 21.84 9.43
CA SER A 165 -19.72 22.66 8.52
C SER A 165 -19.25 23.91 9.24
N THR A 166 -17.95 24.21 9.26
CA THR A 166 -17.44 25.47 9.84
C THR A 166 -17.82 26.71 9.03
N ASP A 167 -18.61 26.58 7.97
CA ASP A 167 -19.06 27.69 7.11
C ASP A 167 -19.90 28.73 7.86
N HIS A 168 -20.53 28.38 8.99
CA HIS A 168 -21.24 29.33 9.85
C HIS A 168 -20.32 30.10 10.81
N ILE A 169 -19.05 29.69 10.95
CA ILE A 169 -18.06 30.45 11.72
C ILE A 169 -17.65 31.64 10.85
N GLY A 170 -18.36 32.76 11.02
CA GLY A 170 -18.05 34.00 10.32
C GLY A 170 -16.60 34.44 10.54
N ARG A 171 -16.02 35.13 9.55
CA ARG A 171 -14.69 35.73 9.71
C ARG A 171 -14.69 36.65 10.93
N VAL A 172 -13.80 36.37 11.88
CA VAL A 172 -13.56 37.27 13.02
C VAL A 172 -13.18 38.64 12.44
N ARG A 173 -13.98 39.67 12.74
CA ARG A 173 -13.73 41.04 12.31
C ARG A 173 -12.35 41.45 12.84
N ARG A 174 -11.51 42.05 12.01
CA ARG A 174 -10.30 42.70 12.51
C ARG A 174 -10.74 43.85 13.43
N LEU A 175 -10.23 43.87 14.66
CA LEU A 175 -10.48 44.98 15.57
C LEU A 175 -9.77 46.23 15.04
N GLU A 176 -10.43 47.37 15.15
CA GLU A 176 -9.83 48.66 14.81
C GLU A 176 -8.75 49.03 15.84
N PRO A 177 -7.74 49.84 15.48
CA PRO A 177 -6.63 50.18 16.36
C PRO A 177 -7.05 50.76 17.72
N ASP A 178 -8.14 51.54 17.74
CA ASP A 178 -8.68 52.14 18.97
C ASP A 178 -9.30 51.10 19.91
N GLU A 179 -9.93 50.06 19.35
CA GLU A 179 -10.51 48.96 20.14
C GLU A 179 -9.43 48.10 20.78
N LEU A 180 -8.33 47.85 20.06
CA LEU A 180 -7.16 47.16 20.60
C LEU A 180 -6.51 47.95 21.74
N ALA A 181 -6.36 49.27 21.56
CA ALA A 181 -5.82 50.15 22.59
C ALA A 181 -6.69 50.21 23.85
N LEU A 182 -8.02 50.24 23.69
CA LEU A 182 -8.96 50.21 24.82
C LEU A 182 -8.92 48.85 25.56
N ALA A 183 -8.92 47.74 24.82
CA ALA A 183 -8.82 46.40 25.39
C ALA A 183 -7.52 46.19 26.19
N SER A 184 -6.39 46.65 25.65
CA SER A 184 -5.09 46.62 26.34
C SER A 184 -5.12 47.42 27.65
N ARG A 185 -5.70 48.63 27.65
CA ARG A 185 -5.83 49.45 28.87
C ARG A 185 -6.73 48.80 29.93
N LEU A 186 -7.80 48.13 29.52
CA LEU A 186 -8.68 47.42 30.46
C LEU A 186 -7.97 46.24 31.11
N LEU A 187 -7.20 45.47 30.35
CA LEU A 187 -6.41 44.36 30.89
C LEU A 187 -5.32 44.86 31.83
N ALA A 188 -4.65 45.97 31.50
CA ALA A 188 -3.67 46.60 32.38
C ALA A 188 -4.31 47.06 33.71
N ARG A 189 -5.54 47.58 33.68
CA ARG A 189 -6.29 47.96 34.91
C ARG A 189 -6.57 46.76 35.82
N HIS A 190 -6.70 45.56 35.26
CA HIS A 190 -6.91 44.31 36.00
C HIS A 190 -5.60 43.55 36.27
N ALA A 191 -4.44 44.21 36.16
CA ALA A 191 -3.12 43.62 36.38
C ALA A 191 -2.79 42.42 35.46
N ALA A 192 -3.37 42.38 34.25
CA ALA A 192 -3.17 41.34 33.25
C ALA A 192 -2.48 41.91 31.99
N ALA A 193 -1.43 42.71 32.18
CA ALA A 193 -0.72 43.37 31.08
C ALA A 193 0.09 42.39 30.21
N ASP A 194 0.64 41.34 30.84
CA ASP A 194 1.29 40.21 30.19
C ASP A 194 0.37 39.47 29.21
N LEU A 195 -0.90 39.33 29.57
CA LEU A 195 -1.92 38.72 28.73
C LEU A 195 -2.25 39.61 27.52
N ALA A 196 -2.21 40.94 27.67
CA ALA A 196 -2.39 41.86 26.55
C ALA A 196 -1.25 41.78 25.52
N GLU A 197 -0.01 41.58 25.99
CA GLU A 197 1.17 41.38 25.13
C GLU A 197 1.13 40.03 24.39
N MET A 198 0.82 38.95 25.10
CA MET A 198 0.63 37.61 24.53
C MET A 198 -0.42 37.56 23.42
N LEU A 199 -1.49 38.36 23.54
CA LEU A 199 -2.57 38.43 22.56
C LEU A 199 -2.31 39.45 21.43
N GLY A 200 -1.19 40.17 21.46
CA GLY A 200 -0.83 41.16 20.44
C GLY A 200 -1.77 42.38 20.41
N LEU A 201 -2.35 42.75 21.56
CA LEU A 201 -3.25 43.92 21.68
C LEU A 201 -2.50 45.24 21.83
N VAL A 202 -1.18 45.19 22.03
CA VAL A 202 -0.31 46.35 22.12
C VAL A 202 0.07 46.75 20.69
N ALA A 203 -0.34 47.95 20.26
CA ALA A 203 0.09 48.50 18.99
C ALA A 203 1.63 48.63 18.98
N ALA A 204 2.26 48.18 17.91
CA ALA A 204 3.68 48.44 17.65
C ALA A 204 3.93 49.93 17.44
#